data_AF-A0A2R6J6Q7-F1
#
_entry.id   AF-A0A2R6J6Q7-F1
#
_cell.length_a   1.000
_cell.length_b   1.000
_cell.length_c   1.000
_cell.angle_alpha   90.00
_cell.angle_beta   90.00
_cell.angle_gamma   90.00
#
_symmetry.space_group_name_H-M   'P 1'
#
loop_
_entity.id
_entity.type
_entity.pdbx_description
1 polymer ?
#
loop_
_entity_poly.entity_id
_entity_poly.type
_entity_poly.pdbx_seq_one_letter_code
_entity_poly.pdbx_strand_id
1 'polypeptide(L)'
;MTDDPDEGSPGADDGDAGPDLAARVADLERTVAELRGTVERQRRDLSYLAAAADVESVEPVCPECGDGVLQKRSGLTWTQVNCPECGLEQYL
;
A
#
# COMPACT_ATOMS: atom_id res chain seq x y z
N MET A 1 5.65 -50.44 -48.97
CA MET A 1 4.36 -49.77 -48.74
C MET A 1 4.45 -49.18 -47.35
N THR A 2 4.78 -47.88 -47.35
CA THR A 2 4.77 -46.97 -46.20
C THR A 2 3.34 -46.62 -45.85
N ASP A 3 2.96 -46.74 -44.59
CA ASP A 3 1.89 -45.92 -44.03
C ASP A 3 2.29 -45.57 -42.58
N ASP A 4 2.39 -44.26 -42.39
CA ASP A 4 2.72 -43.49 -41.19
C ASP A 4 1.65 -43.61 -40.09
N PRO A 5 1.98 -43.27 -38.83
CA PRO A 5 1.01 -43.20 -37.74
C PRO A 5 0.07 -42.00 -37.90
N ASP A 6 -1.24 -42.24 -37.85
CA ASP A 6 -2.26 -41.20 -37.73
C ASP A 6 -2.19 -40.58 -36.33
N GLU A 7 -1.52 -39.42 -36.25
CA GLU A 7 -1.55 -38.51 -35.10
C GLU A 7 -2.95 -37.87 -35.01
N GLY A 8 -3.90 -38.63 -34.46
CA GLY A 8 -5.18 -38.12 -34.03
C GLY A 8 -5.02 -37.26 -32.78
N SER A 9 -4.63 -36.00 -32.97
CA SER A 9 -4.85 -34.92 -32.01
C SER A 9 -6.26 -34.37 -32.22
N PRO A 10 -7.16 -34.42 -31.22
CA PRO A 10 -8.25 -33.47 -31.22
C PRO A 10 -8.43 -32.83 -29.84
N GLY A 11 -8.46 -31.50 -29.87
CA GLY A 11 -9.02 -30.68 -28.81
C GLY A 11 -7.98 -30.04 -27.93
N ALA A 12 -7.35 -28.97 -28.43
CA ALA A 12 -7.15 -27.83 -27.56
C ALA A 12 -8.51 -27.55 -26.91
N ASP A 13 -8.62 -27.82 -25.62
CA ASP A 13 -9.68 -27.29 -24.80
C ASP A 13 -9.45 -25.78 -24.79
N ASP A 14 -9.98 -25.11 -25.82
CA ASP A 14 -10.19 -23.66 -25.87
C ASP A 14 -11.33 -23.33 -24.90
N GLY A 15 -11.18 -23.77 -23.64
CA GLY A 15 -12.00 -23.37 -22.52
C GLY A 15 -11.69 -21.91 -22.26
N ASP A 16 -12.50 -21.04 -22.83
CA ASP A 16 -12.84 -19.66 -22.42
C ASP A 16 -12.17 -19.17 -21.12
N ALA A 17 -10.84 -19.00 -21.16
CA ALA A 17 -10.05 -18.52 -20.03
C ALA A 17 -10.09 -16.99 -19.92
N GLY A 18 -10.63 -16.32 -20.94
CA GLY A 18 -10.74 -14.86 -21.02
C GLY A 18 -11.54 -14.23 -19.86
N PRO A 19 -12.77 -14.67 -19.56
CA PRO A 19 -13.58 -14.08 -18.50
C PRO A 19 -13.09 -14.42 -17.09
N ASP A 20 -12.54 -15.62 -16.87
CA ASP A 20 -12.00 -16.02 -15.56
C ASP A 20 -10.70 -15.26 -15.23
N LEU A 21 -9.80 -15.12 -16.21
CA LEU A 21 -8.60 -14.31 -16.03
C LEU A 21 -8.94 -12.83 -15.84
N ALA A 22 -9.89 -12.28 -16.59
CA ALA A 22 -10.33 -10.90 -16.41
C ALA A 22 -10.93 -10.66 -15.02
N ALA A 23 -11.77 -11.58 -14.52
CA ALA A 23 -12.33 -11.51 -13.17
C ALA A 23 -11.23 -11.59 -12.10
N ARG A 24 -10.26 -12.48 -12.27
CA ARG A 24 -9.12 -12.62 -11.36
C ARG A 24 -8.22 -11.39 -11.35
N VAL A 25 -7.98 -10.77 -12.50
CA VAL A 25 -7.21 -9.52 -12.60
C VAL A 25 -7.95 -8.39 -11.88
N ALA A 26 -9.25 -8.24 -12.11
CA ALA A 26 -10.05 -7.22 -11.43
C ALA A 26 -10.05 -7.40 -9.90
N ASP A 27 -10.11 -8.64 -9.41
CA ASP A 27 -10.01 -8.94 -7.99
C ASP A 27 -8.63 -8.55 -7.42
N LEU A 28 -7.55 -8.91 -8.12
CA LEU A 28 -6.19 -8.55 -7.72
C LEU A 28 -5.98 -7.03 -7.71
N GLU A 29 -6.48 -6.31 -8.71
CA GLU A 29 -6.40 -4.85 -8.78
C GLU A 29 -7.10 -4.19 -7.59
N ARG A 30 -8.29 -4.68 -7.22
CA ARG A 30 -9.02 -4.24 -6.04
C ARG A 30 -8.24 -4.52 -4.76
N THR A 31 -7.72 -5.74 -4.59
CA THR A 31 -6.91 -6.09 -3.41
C THR A 31 -5.64 -5.24 -3.31
N VAL A 32 -4.96 -4.98 -4.43
CA VAL A 32 -3.78 -4.11 -4.44
C VAL A 32 -4.14 -2.68 -4.02
N ALA A 33 -5.28 -2.15 -4.47
CA ALA A 33 -5.75 -0.83 -4.05
C ALA A 33 -6.03 -0.77 -2.54
N GLU A 34 -6.70 -1.79 -1.99
CA GLU A 34 -6.98 -1.90 -0.55
C GLU A 34 -5.71 -2.01 0.29
N LEU A 35 -4.75 -2.83 -0.16
CA LEU A 35 -3.46 -3.00 0.51
C LEU A 35 -2.63 -1.72 0.48
N ARG A 36 -2.59 -1.00 -0.64
CA ARG A 36 -1.92 0.30 -0.73
C ARG A 36 -2.51 1.31 0.26
N GLY A 37 -3.83 1.40 0.34
CA GLY A 37 -4.49 2.26 1.32
C GLY A 37 -4.21 1.87 2.77
N THR A 38 -4.07 0.57 3.05
CA THR A 38 -3.73 0.07 4.39
C THR A 38 -2.29 0.39 4.77
N VAL A 39 -1.34 0.15 3.85
CA VAL A 39 0.08 0.49 4.06
C VAL A 39 0.24 1.99 4.29
N GLU A 40 -0.47 2.83 3.54
CA GLU A 40 -0.39 4.28 3.70
C GLU A 40 -0.89 4.74 5.07
N ARG A 41 -2.02 4.19 5.54
CA ARG A 41 -2.51 4.44 6.91
C ARG A 41 -1.50 3.98 7.97
N GLN A 42 -0.93 2.79 7.82
CA GLN A 42 0.07 2.27 8.76
C GLN A 42 1.33 3.14 8.79
N ARG A 43 1.80 3.61 7.63
CA ARG A 43 2.94 4.54 7.56
C ARG A 43 2.64 5.82 8.31
N ARG A 44 1.46 6.41 8.09
CA ARG A 44 1.01 7.61 8.80
C ARG A 44 0.99 7.41 10.31
N ASP A 45 0.38 6.32 10.78
CA ASP A 45 0.31 6.00 12.21
C ASP A 45 1.71 5.80 12.82
N LEU A 46 2.59 5.07 12.11
CA LEU A 46 3.96 4.86 12.56
C LEU A 46 4.77 6.17 12.60
N SER A 47 4.59 7.08 11.64
CA SER A 47 5.25 8.40 11.67
C SER A 47 4.81 9.22 12.89
N TYR A 48 3.52 9.20 13.24
CA TYR A 48 3.03 9.89 14.44
C TYR A 48 3.58 9.26 15.72
N LEU A 49 3.60 7.92 15.80
CA LEU A 49 4.12 7.21 16.95
C LEU A 49 5.63 7.41 17.10
N ALA A 50 6.39 7.41 16.00
CA ALA A 50 7.83 7.68 16.00
C ALA A 50 8.13 9.11 16.50
N ALA A 51 7.39 10.11 16.00
CA ALA A 51 7.50 11.49 16.48
C ALA A 51 7.16 11.62 17.97
N ALA A 52 6.15 10.87 18.45
CA ALA A 52 5.74 10.90 19.84
C ALA A 52 6.75 10.19 20.77
N ALA A 53 7.34 9.10 20.32
CA ALA A 53 8.24 8.26 21.12
C ALA A 53 9.71 8.70 21.09
N ASP A 54 10.06 9.75 20.33
CA ASP A 54 11.43 10.29 20.22
C ASP A 54 12.45 9.19 19.84
N VAL A 55 12.02 8.30 18.93
CA VAL A 55 12.83 7.15 18.49
C VAL A 55 13.77 7.62 17.38
N GLU A 56 15.06 7.71 17.70
CA GLU A 56 16.15 8.22 16.84
C GLU A 56 16.25 7.61 15.42
N SER A 57 15.60 6.48 15.14
CA SER A 57 15.81 5.70 13.91
C SER A 57 14.83 6.00 12.76
N VAL A 58 13.80 6.82 12.97
CA VAL A 58 12.82 7.16 11.91
C VAL A 58 12.58 8.65 11.91
N GLU A 59 13.08 9.35 10.88
CA GLU A 59 12.72 10.75 10.64
C GLU A 59 11.21 10.83 10.36
N PRO A 60 10.43 11.52 11.22
CA PRO A 60 8.98 11.54 11.10
C PRO A 60 8.57 12.53 10.01
N VAL A 61 8.63 12.10 8.75
CA VAL A 61 8.19 12.90 7.59
C VAL A 61 6.68 13.14 7.68
N CYS A 62 6.26 14.36 7.35
CA CYS A 62 4.88 14.78 7.38
C CYS A 62 4.07 14.08 6.29
N PRO A 63 3.01 13.33 6.65
CA PRO A 63 2.21 12.58 5.69
C PRO A 63 1.33 13.48 4.80
N GLU A 64 1.07 14.72 5.20
CA GLU A 64 0.20 15.64 4.44
C GLU A 64 0.95 16.37 3.31
N CYS A 65 2.22 16.70 3.51
CA CYS A 65 3.02 17.42 2.51
C CYS A 65 4.18 16.62 1.92
N GLY A 66 4.63 15.53 2.56
CA GLY A 66 5.74 14.70 2.08
C GLY A 66 7.13 15.31 2.23
N ASP A 67 7.23 16.64 2.42
CA ASP A 67 8.50 17.36 2.41
C ASP A 67 8.94 17.89 3.79
N GLY A 68 8.00 18.05 4.74
CA GLY A 68 8.29 18.58 6.07
C GLY A 68 8.59 17.53 7.13
N VAL A 69 9.43 17.84 8.12
CA VAL A 69 9.66 16.98 9.30
C VAL A 69 8.69 17.38 10.42
N LEU A 70 7.98 16.39 11.00
CA LEU A 70 7.09 16.59 12.13
C LEU A 70 7.89 16.93 13.39
N GLN A 71 7.44 17.98 14.09
CA GLN A 71 7.99 18.40 15.38
C GLN A 71 7.01 18.06 16.49
N LYS A 72 7.53 17.54 17.60
CA LYS A 72 6.75 17.29 18.81
C LYS A 72 6.74 18.53 19.69
N ARG A 73 5.57 18.93 20.15
CA ARG A 73 5.36 19.89 21.24
C ARG A 73 4.57 19.17 22.34
N SER A 74 5.01 19.31 23.58
CA SER A 74 4.31 18.71 24.71
C SER A 74 4.24 19.68 25.87
N GLY A 75 3.07 19.72 26.52
CA GLY A 75 2.86 20.37 27.80
C GLY A 75 2.70 19.34 28.92
N LEU A 76 2.34 19.82 30.12
CA LEU A 76 2.16 18.94 31.29
C LEU A 76 1.09 17.85 31.09
N THR A 77 0.08 18.10 30.26
CA THR A 77 -1.08 17.22 30.09
C THR A 77 -1.42 16.90 28.63
N TRP A 78 -0.60 17.31 27.68
CA TRP A 78 -0.92 17.18 26.26
C TRP A 78 0.34 16.98 25.43
N THR A 79 0.17 16.25 24.32
CA THR A 79 1.17 16.14 23.26
C THR A 79 0.52 16.58 21.94
N GLN A 80 1.29 17.28 21.13
CA GLN A 80 0.90 17.74 19.81
C GLN A 80 2.07 17.49 18.86
N VAL A 81 1.76 17.08 17.64
CA VAL A 81 2.70 17.05 16.53
C VAL A 81 2.31 18.12 15.53
N ASN A 82 3.29 18.89 15.05
CA ASN A 82 3.08 19.94 14.08
C ASN A 82 4.05 19.83 12.90
N CYS A 83 3.61 20.24 11.71
CA CYS A 83 4.48 20.41 10.55
C CYS A 83 4.67 21.90 10.24
N PRO A 84 5.91 22.43 10.25
CA PRO A 84 6.15 23.84 9.93
C PRO A 84 5.93 24.19 8.45
N GLU A 85 6.06 23.21 7.54
CA GLU A 85 5.95 23.45 6.09
C GLU A 85 4.50 23.63 5.63
N CYS A 86 3.59 22.75 6.09
CA CYS A 86 2.18 22.79 5.67
C CYS A 86 1.21 23.26 6.75
N GLY A 87 1.69 23.52 7.97
CA GLY A 87 0.87 23.99 9.08
C GLY A 87 -0.05 22.93 9.70
N LEU A 88 0.18 21.64 9.42
CA LEU A 88 -0.54 20.55 10.10
C LEU A 88 -0.35 20.66 11.61
N GLU A 89 -1.44 20.50 12.37
CA GLU A 89 -1.46 20.41 13.83
C GLU A 89 -2.35 19.24 14.27
N GLN A 90 -1.78 18.27 14.99
CA GLN A 90 -2.49 17.08 15.46
C GLN A 90 -2.20 16.85 16.95
N TYR A 91 -3.25 16.77 17.77
CA TYR A 91 -3.14 16.43 19.19
C TYR A 91 -3.14 14.91 19.37
N LEU A 92 -2.29 14.43 20.28
CA LEU A 92 -2.10 13.02 20.64
C LEU A 92 -2.44 12.79 22.12
#